data_AF-A0A926VPW7-F1
#
_entry.id   AF-A0A926VPW7-F1
#
_cell.length_a   1.000
_cell.length_b   1.000
_cell.length_c   1.000
_cell.angle_alpha   90.00
_cell.angle_beta   90.00
_cell.angle_gamma   90.00
#
_symmetry.space_group_name_H-M   'P 1'
#
loop_
_entity.id
_entity.type
_entity.pdbx_description
1 polymer ?
#
loop_
_entity_poly.entity_id
_entity_poly.type
_entity_poly.pdbx_seq_one_letter_code
_entity_poly.pdbx_strand_id
1 'polypeptide(L)'
;MGFRDLNRYPAQKARYDKYREWLEATPLVRQQKYAAITDETKRARAEREPGYISPFSTAGTTKIYLPARLVKDGQTGQGAGVANVLRGLLAPYTTTATEFAALTTPLQVDSKQYRFAKLTLTNVVPAAVKKPSRITGAEYRKPDVDSVTSPFGQTTGGQPYDGAVLGIKGQPAYATFLEGNGGKNRARFTPEG
;
A
#
# COMPACT_ATOMS: atom_id res chain seq x y z
N MET A 1 -5.41 12.88 47.29
CA MET A 1 -5.31 11.75 46.33
C MET A 1 -6.63 11.01 46.35
N GLY A 2 -7.35 10.94 45.22
CA GLY A 2 -8.67 10.31 45.19
C GLY A 2 -8.59 8.78 45.04
N PHE A 3 -9.66 8.06 45.37
CA PHE A 3 -9.78 6.61 45.16
C PHE A 3 -9.43 6.14 43.73
N ARG A 4 -9.63 7.01 42.72
CA ARG A 4 -9.21 6.78 41.33
C ARG A 4 -7.69 6.71 41.13
N ASP A 5 -6.92 7.44 41.91
CA ASP A 5 -5.45 7.45 41.82
C ASP A 5 -4.84 6.23 42.50
N LEU A 6 -5.44 5.76 43.61
CA LEU A 6 -5.07 4.53 44.29
C LEU A 6 -5.25 3.29 43.39
N ASN A 7 -6.34 3.22 42.62
CA ASN A 7 -6.57 2.12 41.67
C ASN A 7 -5.69 2.18 40.40
N ARG A 8 -5.08 3.33 40.09
CA ARG A 8 -4.15 3.48 38.95
C ARG A 8 -2.77 2.89 39.25
N TYR A 9 -2.34 2.93 40.50
CA TYR A 9 -1.00 2.48 40.92
C TYR A 9 -0.71 1.02 40.56
N PRO A 10 -1.58 0.04 40.91
CA PRO A 10 -1.36 -1.37 40.56
C PRO A 10 -1.33 -1.62 39.05
N ALA A 11 -2.22 -0.97 38.30
CA ALA A 11 -2.29 -1.11 36.84
C ALA A 11 -1.08 -0.49 36.13
N GLN A 12 -0.54 0.62 36.65
CA GLN A 12 0.68 1.25 36.14
C GLN A 12 1.92 0.43 36.48
N LYS A 13 2.00 -0.11 37.70
CA LYS A 13 3.09 -1.02 38.12
C LYS A 13 3.15 -2.26 37.21
N ALA A 14 2.03 -2.93 36.98
CA ALA A 14 1.97 -4.10 36.10
C ALA A 14 2.41 -3.81 34.65
N ARG A 15 2.16 -2.60 34.13
CA ARG A 15 2.65 -2.18 32.80
C ARG A 15 4.15 -1.92 32.80
N TYR A 16 4.66 -1.32 33.86
CA TYR A 16 6.09 -1.06 34.04
C TYR A 16 6.88 -2.36 34.19
N ASP A 17 6.36 -3.33 34.93
CA ASP A 17 6.98 -4.64 35.10
C ASP A 17 7.07 -5.37 33.75
N LYS A 18 5.99 -5.39 32.95
CA LYS A 18 6.02 -5.93 31.58
C LYS A 18 6.98 -5.19 30.64
N TYR A 19 7.13 -3.88 30.82
CA TYR A 19 8.07 -3.09 30.04
C TYR A 19 9.53 -3.45 30.38
N ARG A 20 9.84 -3.62 31.67
CA ARG A 20 11.14 -4.12 32.14
C ARG A 20 11.44 -5.52 31.59
N GLU A 21 10.49 -6.44 31.67
CA GLU A 21 10.61 -7.78 31.06
C GLU A 21 10.89 -7.72 29.56
N TRP A 22 10.28 -6.77 28.83
CA TRP A 22 10.56 -6.56 27.42
C TRP A 22 12.00 -6.05 27.16
N LEU A 23 12.49 -5.14 28.00
CA LEU A 23 13.86 -4.61 27.91
C LEU A 23 14.91 -5.68 28.22
N GLU A 24 14.63 -6.56 29.17
CA GLU A 24 15.51 -7.67 29.58
C GLU A 24 15.39 -8.90 28.67
N ALA A 25 14.32 -8.99 27.86
CA ALA A 25 14.12 -10.09 26.92
C ALA A 25 15.20 -10.14 25.83
N THR A 26 15.66 -11.36 25.54
CA THR A 26 16.60 -11.64 24.45
C THR A 26 15.98 -11.36 23.07
N PRO A 27 16.81 -11.17 22.02
CA PRO A 27 16.31 -10.99 20.65
C PRO A 27 15.34 -12.09 20.19
N LEU A 28 15.62 -13.35 20.54
CA LEU A 28 14.77 -14.50 20.19
C LEU A 28 13.38 -14.39 20.84
N VAL A 29 13.31 -14.07 22.13
CA VAL A 29 12.03 -13.90 22.86
C VAL A 29 11.24 -12.73 22.30
N ARG A 30 11.91 -11.64 21.91
CA ARG A 30 11.26 -10.50 21.25
C ARG A 30 10.68 -10.88 19.89
N GLN A 31 11.39 -11.69 19.11
CA GLN A 31 10.92 -12.19 17.82
C GLN A 31 9.71 -13.11 17.96
N GLN A 32 9.73 -14.03 18.94
CA GLN A 32 8.59 -14.91 19.24
C GLN A 32 7.35 -14.12 19.65
N LYS A 33 7.50 -13.13 20.56
CA LYS A 33 6.41 -12.22 20.97
C LYS A 33 5.87 -11.39 19.80
N TYR A 34 6.70 -11.05 18.83
CA TYR A 34 6.28 -10.35 17.62
C TYR A 34 5.46 -11.27 16.69
N ALA A 35 5.97 -12.47 16.41
CA ALA A 35 5.31 -13.47 15.56
C ALA A 35 3.93 -13.88 16.10
N ALA A 36 3.75 -13.96 17.42
CA ALA A 36 2.47 -14.26 18.04
C ALA A 36 1.36 -13.20 17.77
N ILE A 37 1.74 -11.98 17.38
CA ILE A 37 0.81 -10.86 17.15
C ILE A 37 0.71 -10.49 15.67
N THR A 38 1.74 -10.79 14.88
CA THR A 38 1.75 -10.57 13.44
C THR A 38 1.44 -11.84 12.69
N ASP A 39 0.29 -11.85 12.04
CA ASP A 39 -0.09 -12.92 11.12
C ASP A 39 0.46 -12.60 9.72
N GLU A 40 1.48 -13.34 9.28
CA GLU A 40 2.09 -13.15 7.96
C GLU A 40 1.19 -13.61 6.82
N THR A 41 0.19 -14.46 7.10
CA THR A 41 -0.83 -14.89 6.13
C THR A 41 -1.80 -13.77 5.79
N LYS A 42 -1.88 -12.75 6.65
CA LYS A 42 -2.72 -11.54 6.47
C LYS A 42 -1.99 -10.37 5.82
N ARG A 43 -0.79 -10.58 5.27
CA ARG A 43 -0.12 -9.54 4.47
C ARG A 43 -0.64 -9.58 3.04
N ALA A 44 -1.08 -8.43 2.52
CA ALA A 44 -1.41 -8.28 1.12
C ALA A 44 -0.24 -8.71 0.21
N ARG A 45 -0.48 -9.67 -0.67
CA ARG A 45 0.50 -10.16 -1.65
C ARG A 45 -0.11 -10.12 -3.05
N ALA A 46 -0.06 -8.95 -3.68
CA ALA A 46 -0.55 -8.79 -5.04
C ALA A 46 0.42 -9.41 -6.06
N GLU A 47 -0.07 -10.34 -6.87
CA GLU A 47 0.66 -10.93 -7.99
C GLU A 47 1.03 -9.86 -9.04
N ARG A 48 2.17 -10.03 -9.70
CA ARG A 48 2.70 -9.07 -10.68
C ARG A 48 3.03 -9.72 -12.00
N GLU A 49 2.69 -9.02 -13.08
CA GLU A 49 3.01 -9.41 -14.45
C GLU A 49 3.92 -8.39 -15.14
N PRO A 50 4.66 -8.79 -16.19
CA PRO A 50 5.39 -7.86 -17.03
C PRO A 50 4.43 -6.92 -17.76
N GLY A 51 4.81 -5.65 -17.84
CA GLY A 51 4.13 -4.66 -18.65
C GLY A 51 5.04 -3.48 -18.91
N TYR A 52 4.44 -2.40 -19.37
CA TYR A 52 5.11 -1.21 -19.85
C TYR A 52 4.42 0.04 -19.35
N ILE A 53 5.21 1.06 -19.08
CA ILE A 53 4.73 2.37 -18.61
C ILE A 53 5.40 3.44 -19.42
N SER A 54 4.60 4.45 -19.79
CA SER A 54 5.14 5.65 -20.42
C SER A 54 5.41 6.73 -19.38
N PRO A 55 6.64 7.20 -19.21
CA PRO A 55 7.00 8.15 -18.15
C PRO A 55 6.46 9.55 -18.43
N PHE A 56 6.38 10.40 -17.40
CA PHE A 56 5.91 11.78 -17.51
C PHE A 56 6.98 12.75 -18.04
N SER A 57 8.27 12.39 -17.97
CA SER A 57 9.38 13.24 -18.40
C SER A 57 9.65 13.27 -19.90
N THR A 58 8.85 12.59 -20.72
CA THR A 58 9.04 12.59 -22.18
C THR A 58 8.42 13.83 -22.81
N ALA A 59 9.25 14.67 -23.43
CA ALA A 59 8.79 15.77 -24.25
C ALA A 59 8.22 15.27 -25.60
N GLY A 60 7.16 15.93 -26.07
CA GLY A 60 6.51 15.63 -27.36
C GLY A 60 5.24 14.78 -27.22
N THR A 61 4.62 14.46 -28.37
CA THR A 61 3.34 13.72 -28.45
C THR A 61 3.51 12.20 -28.48
N THR A 62 4.74 11.70 -28.57
CA THR A 62 5.04 10.28 -28.74
C THR A 62 5.30 9.62 -27.39
N LYS A 63 4.63 8.49 -27.14
CA LYS A 63 4.88 7.67 -25.96
C LYS A 63 6.16 6.87 -26.12
N ILE A 64 7.04 6.97 -25.13
CA ILE A 64 8.15 6.03 -24.92
C ILE A 64 7.72 5.05 -23.84
N TYR A 65 8.02 3.77 -24.00
CA TYR A 65 7.64 2.72 -23.07
C TYR A 65 8.86 2.16 -22.37
N LEU A 66 8.81 2.10 -21.04
CA LEU A 66 9.81 1.43 -20.23
C LEU A 66 9.18 0.21 -19.55
N PRO A 67 9.92 -0.91 -19.43
CA PRO A 67 9.42 -2.11 -18.79
C PRO A 67 9.13 -1.88 -17.30
N ALA A 68 8.02 -2.42 -16.82
CA ALA A 68 7.56 -2.33 -15.45
C ALA A 68 6.87 -3.61 -14.98
N ARG A 69 6.64 -3.74 -13.67
CA ARG A 69 5.86 -4.84 -13.09
C ARG A 69 4.49 -4.32 -12.65
N LEU A 70 3.46 -4.70 -13.40
CA LEU A 70 2.07 -4.29 -13.18
C LEU A 70 1.37 -5.26 -12.23
N VAL A 71 0.27 -4.84 -11.62
CA VAL A 71 -0.62 -5.75 -10.87
C VAL A 71 -1.32 -6.66 -11.89
N LYS A 72 -1.17 -7.98 -11.73
CA LYS A 72 -1.81 -8.98 -12.59
C LYS A 72 -3.33 -8.94 -12.45
N ASP A 73 -4.06 -9.36 -13.48
CA ASP A 73 -5.50 -9.55 -13.39
C ASP A 73 -5.90 -10.72 -12.46
N GLY A 74 -7.15 -10.71 -11.98
CA GLY A 74 -7.75 -11.83 -11.26
C GLY A 74 -7.11 -12.10 -9.89
N GLN A 75 -6.75 -11.06 -9.15
CA GLN A 75 -6.12 -11.21 -7.84
C GLN A 75 -7.04 -11.97 -6.89
N THR A 76 -6.48 -12.90 -6.11
CA THR A 76 -7.18 -13.68 -5.09
C THR A 76 -6.47 -13.62 -3.75
N GLY A 77 -7.18 -13.93 -2.67
CA GLY A 77 -6.62 -13.92 -1.32
C GLY A 77 -6.53 -12.53 -0.67
N GLN A 78 -5.65 -12.40 0.33
CA GLN A 78 -5.52 -11.19 1.14
C GLN A 78 -5.00 -10.00 0.31
N GLY A 79 -5.71 -8.87 0.40
CA GLY A 79 -5.37 -7.66 -0.34
C GLY A 79 -5.82 -7.66 -1.81
N ALA A 80 -6.48 -8.72 -2.28
CA ALA A 80 -6.99 -8.82 -3.66
C ALA A 80 -7.96 -7.70 -4.02
N GLY A 81 -8.88 -7.34 -3.11
CA GLY A 81 -9.81 -6.22 -3.34
C GLY A 81 -9.08 -4.90 -3.61
N VAL A 82 -8.04 -4.59 -2.83
CA VAL A 82 -7.22 -3.37 -3.01
C VAL A 82 -6.44 -3.44 -4.33
N ALA A 83 -5.88 -4.60 -4.65
CA ALA A 83 -5.11 -4.81 -5.87
C ALA A 83 -5.98 -4.67 -7.12
N ASN A 84 -7.20 -5.23 -7.11
CA ASN A 84 -8.15 -5.13 -8.22
C ASN A 84 -8.64 -3.70 -8.43
N VAL A 85 -8.93 -2.96 -7.34
CA VAL A 85 -9.26 -1.52 -7.43
C VAL A 85 -8.08 -0.74 -8.00
N LEU A 86 -6.87 -0.95 -7.48
CA LEU A 86 -5.68 -0.27 -7.96
C LEU A 86 -5.41 -0.54 -9.44
N ARG A 87 -5.55 -1.80 -9.88
CA ARG A 87 -5.42 -2.17 -11.29
C ARG A 87 -6.47 -1.48 -12.15
N GLY A 88 -7.73 -1.49 -11.72
CA GLY A 88 -8.82 -0.81 -12.45
C GLY A 88 -8.56 0.69 -12.63
N LEU A 89 -8.11 1.36 -11.57
CA LEU A 89 -7.78 2.79 -11.62
C LEU A 89 -6.64 3.11 -12.59
N LEU A 90 -5.64 2.22 -12.64
CA LEU A 90 -4.42 2.43 -13.41
C LEU A 90 -4.45 1.84 -14.82
N ALA A 91 -5.49 1.08 -15.19
CA ALA A 91 -5.58 0.46 -16.51
C ALA A 91 -5.34 1.44 -17.67
N PRO A 92 -5.83 2.70 -17.66
CA PRO A 92 -5.54 3.67 -18.72
C PRO A 92 -4.08 4.17 -18.77
N TYR A 93 -3.35 4.03 -17.66
CA TYR A 93 -2.01 4.61 -17.41
C TYR A 93 -0.89 3.57 -17.50
N THR A 94 -1.23 2.33 -17.83
CA THR A 94 -0.32 1.20 -17.94
C THR A 94 -0.58 0.46 -19.25
N THR A 95 0.41 -0.27 -19.75
CA THR A 95 0.28 -1.05 -20.97
C THR A 95 0.74 -2.47 -20.68
N THR A 96 -0.15 -3.45 -20.85
CA THR A 96 0.18 -4.86 -20.69
C THR A 96 1.15 -5.33 -21.79
N ALA A 97 1.80 -6.47 -21.58
CA ALA A 97 2.68 -7.04 -22.60
C ALA A 97 1.94 -7.32 -23.92
N THR A 98 0.69 -7.75 -23.85
CA THR A 98 -0.17 -8.01 -25.02
C THR A 98 -0.52 -6.73 -25.77
N GLU A 99 -0.92 -5.67 -25.06
CA GLU A 99 -1.21 -4.37 -25.68
C GLU A 99 0.03 -3.75 -26.32
N PHE A 100 1.19 -3.88 -25.67
CA PHE A 100 2.45 -3.40 -26.20
C PHE A 100 2.85 -4.10 -27.50
N ALA A 101 2.69 -5.42 -27.56
CA ALA A 101 2.98 -6.22 -28.75
C ALA A 101 2.06 -5.91 -29.94
N ALA A 102 0.88 -5.32 -29.70
CA ALA A 102 -0.06 -4.91 -30.74
C ALA A 102 0.24 -3.53 -31.34
N LEU A 103 1.18 -2.77 -30.78
CA LEU A 103 1.54 -1.44 -31.28
C LEU A 103 2.35 -1.52 -32.59
N THR A 104 2.11 -0.59 -33.51
CA THR A 104 2.63 -0.66 -34.88
C THR A 104 4.11 -0.26 -35.02
N THR A 105 4.70 0.44 -34.04
CA THR A 105 6.14 0.78 -33.95
C THR A 105 6.46 1.34 -32.55
N PRO A 106 6.39 0.55 -31.48
CA PRO A 106 6.57 1.07 -30.14
C PRO A 106 8.02 1.48 -29.87
N LEU A 107 8.22 2.67 -29.30
CA LEU A 107 9.53 3.09 -28.78
C LEU A 107 9.74 2.49 -27.39
N GLN A 108 10.55 1.44 -27.31
CA GLN A 108 10.96 0.85 -26.04
C GLN A 108 12.34 1.35 -25.63
N VAL A 109 12.46 1.77 -24.38
CA VAL A 109 13.76 2.06 -23.75
C VAL A 109 13.87 1.20 -22.50
N ASP A 110 14.99 0.51 -22.34
CA ASP A 110 15.31 -0.14 -21.07
C ASP A 110 16.14 0.80 -20.20
N SER A 111 15.64 1.10 -19.00
CA SER A 111 16.40 1.87 -18.01
C SER A 111 16.20 1.26 -16.64
N LYS A 112 17.22 0.51 -16.20
CA LYS A 112 17.24 -0.15 -14.89
C LYS A 112 17.27 0.83 -13.71
N GLN A 113 17.63 2.09 -13.95
CA GLN A 113 17.77 3.11 -12.91
C GLN A 113 16.53 4.00 -12.78
N TYR A 114 15.59 3.90 -13.72
CA TYR A 114 14.44 4.79 -13.76
C TYR A 114 13.43 4.49 -12.64
N ARG A 115 12.95 5.53 -11.95
CA ARG A 115 11.94 5.41 -10.89
C ARG A 115 10.60 5.97 -11.37
N PHE A 116 9.71 5.08 -11.76
CA PHE A 116 8.34 5.42 -12.12
C PHE A 116 7.58 6.08 -10.96
N ALA A 117 6.63 6.95 -11.33
CA ALA A 117 5.55 7.37 -10.45
C ALA A 117 4.75 6.15 -9.97
N LYS A 118 4.26 6.22 -8.72
CA LYS A 118 3.54 5.11 -8.08
C LYS A 118 2.30 5.60 -7.36
N LEU A 119 1.24 4.81 -7.44
CA LEU A 119 0.06 4.94 -6.60
C LEU A 119 0.05 3.80 -5.60
N THR A 120 -0.04 4.14 -4.32
CA THR A 120 -0.28 3.21 -3.22
C THR A 120 -1.70 3.39 -2.71
N LEU A 121 -2.48 2.30 -2.73
CA LEU A 121 -3.74 2.23 -2.02
C LEU A 121 -3.56 1.43 -0.73
N THR A 122 -4.17 1.92 0.34
CA THR A 122 -4.12 1.31 1.66
C THR A 122 -5.52 1.17 2.21
N ASN A 123 -5.99 -0.07 2.30
CA ASN A 123 -7.25 -0.43 2.95
C ASN A 123 -7.01 -0.56 4.46
N VAL A 124 -7.80 0.16 5.27
CA VAL A 124 -7.63 0.20 6.73
C VAL A 124 -8.91 -0.30 7.38
N VAL A 125 -8.91 -1.56 7.76
CA VAL A 125 -10.04 -2.19 8.47
C VAL A 125 -9.87 -1.94 9.97
N PRO A 126 -10.80 -1.21 10.62
CA PRO A 126 -10.73 -0.99 12.06
C PRO A 126 -10.80 -2.30 12.83
N ALA A 127 -9.91 -2.48 13.80
CA ALA A 127 -10.02 -3.63 14.69
C ALA A 127 -11.29 -3.55 15.55
N ALA A 128 -12.14 -4.57 15.46
CA ALA A 128 -13.28 -4.77 16.33
C ALA A 128 -12.84 -5.13 17.77
N VAL A 129 -11.75 -5.89 17.91
CA VAL A 129 -11.25 -6.41 19.19
C VAL A 129 -9.94 -5.73 19.57
N LYS A 130 -9.78 -5.40 20.86
CA LYS A 130 -8.50 -4.89 21.37
C LYS A 130 -7.52 -6.04 21.55
N LYS A 131 -6.26 -5.81 21.20
CA LYS A 131 -5.17 -6.76 21.43
C LYS A 131 -4.20 -6.18 22.46
N PRO A 132 -3.65 -7.00 23.38
CA PRO A 132 -2.64 -6.54 24.32
C PRO A 132 -1.34 -6.17 23.58
N SER A 133 -0.69 -5.09 24.01
CA SER A 133 0.65 -4.71 23.56
C SER A 133 1.68 -5.76 23.95
N ARG A 134 2.54 -6.15 22.99
CA ARG A 134 3.69 -7.04 23.25
C ARG A 134 4.70 -6.46 24.24
N ILE A 135 4.70 -5.14 24.39
CA ILE A 135 5.68 -4.39 25.19
C ILE A 135 5.11 -4.11 26.58
N THR A 136 3.89 -3.58 26.67
CA THR A 136 3.33 -3.07 27.92
C THR A 136 2.11 -3.84 28.41
N GLY A 137 1.59 -4.78 27.61
CA GLY A 137 0.31 -5.46 27.87
C GLY A 137 -0.92 -4.56 27.72
N ALA A 138 -0.76 -3.26 27.50
CA ALA A 138 -1.87 -2.33 27.34
C ALA A 138 -2.66 -2.67 26.07
N GLU A 139 -3.98 -2.76 26.21
CA GLU A 139 -4.88 -3.07 25.11
C GLU A 139 -5.02 -1.91 24.14
N TYR A 140 -4.85 -2.19 22.84
CA TYR A 140 -5.03 -1.23 21.77
C TYR A 140 -5.73 -1.88 20.57
N ARG A 141 -6.43 -1.07 19.78
CA ARG A 141 -7.06 -1.52 18.53
C ARG A 141 -6.02 -1.42 17.41
N LYS A 142 -5.45 -2.55 16.99
CA LYS A 142 -4.55 -2.61 15.84
C LYS A 142 -5.39 -2.82 14.57
N PRO A 143 -5.54 -1.81 13.69
CA PRO A 143 -6.26 -2.02 12.44
C PRO A 143 -5.53 -3.04 11.56
N ASP A 144 -6.29 -3.80 10.79
CA ASP A 144 -5.76 -4.63 9.72
C ASP A 144 -5.58 -3.76 8.49
N VAL A 145 -4.40 -3.84 7.87
CA VAL A 145 -4.00 -2.91 6.82
C VAL A 145 -3.45 -3.67 5.64
N ASP A 146 -4.10 -3.51 4.48
CA ASP A 146 -3.63 -4.01 3.20
C ASP A 146 -3.15 -2.86 2.35
N SER A 147 -1.87 -2.87 1.98
CA SER A 147 -1.28 -1.84 1.14
C SER A 147 -0.76 -2.45 -0.15
N VAL A 148 -1.22 -1.91 -1.28
CA VAL A 148 -0.77 -2.33 -2.62
C VAL A 148 -0.29 -1.10 -3.38
N THR A 149 0.89 -1.21 -4.00
CA THR A 149 1.53 -0.12 -4.74
C THR A 149 1.73 -0.53 -6.19
N SER A 150 1.40 0.30 -7.17
CA SER A 150 1.67 0.01 -8.57
C SER A 150 2.20 1.25 -9.28
N PRO A 151 3.15 1.08 -10.22
CA PRO A 151 3.61 2.19 -11.03
C PRO A 151 2.53 2.61 -12.05
N PHE A 152 2.59 3.87 -12.47
CA PHE A 152 1.71 4.43 -13.50
C PHE A 152 2.46 5.52 -14.29
N GLY A 153 1.92 5.85 -15.46
CA GLY A 153 2.55 6.81 -16.38
C GLY A 153 1.53 7.67 -17.11
N GLN A 154 1.90 8.20 -18.27
CA GLN A 154 1.04 9.03 -19.10
C GLN A 154 0.07 8.22 -19.98
N THR A 155 -1.18 8.67 -20.08
CA THR A 155 -2.19 8.15 -21.02
C THR A 155 -2.06 8.75 -22.42
N THR A 156 -1.44 9.92 -22.54
CA THR A 156 -1.20 10.65 -23.79
C THR A 156 0.20 11.23 -23.75
N GLY A 157 0.91 11.27 -24.88
CA GLY A 157 2.27 11.80 -24.92
C GLY A 157 2.29 13.28 -24.51
N GLY A 158 3.16 13.63 -23.56
CA GLY A 158 3.28 14.98 -23.02
C GLY A 158 2.27 15.32 -21.91
N GLN A 159 1.51 14.34 -21.42
CA GLN A 159 0.63 14.55 -20.27
C GLN A 159 1.44 14.87 -19.02
N PRO A 160 1.15 15.97 -18.29
CA PRO A 160 1.81 16.26 -17.03
C PRO A 160 1.35 15.29 -15.93
N TYR A 161 2.25 15.00 -14.99
CA TYR A 161 1.97 14.16 -13.81
C TYR A 161 0.69 14.59 -13.08
N ASP A 162 0.53 15.88 -12.82
CA ASP A 162 -0.65 16.41 -12.11
C ASP A 162 -1.95 16.14 -12.87
N GLY A 163 -1.90 16.19 -14.20
CA GLY A 163 -3.03 15.84 -15.06
C GLY A 163 -3.44 14.37 -14.91
N ALA A 164 -2.46 13.46 -14.82
CA ALA A 164 -2.73 12.04 -14.57
C ALA A 164 -3.27 11.80 -13.15
N VAL A 165 -2.72 12.48 -12.14
CA VAL A 165 -3.20 12.38 -10.75
C VAL A 165 -4.65 12.87 -10.65
N LEU A 166 -4.98 13.99 -11.29
CA LEU A 166 -6.36 14.50 -11.34
C LEU A 166 -7.28 13.52 -12.06
N GLY A 167 -6.85 12.95 -13.19
CA GLY A 167 -7.61 11.93 -13.92
C GLY A 167 -7.89 10.69 -13.08
N ILE A 168 -6.93 10.22 -12.29
CA ILE A 168 -7.13 9.09 -11.37
C ILE A 168 -8.10 9.46 -10.24
N LYS A 169 -7.91 10.64 -9.63
CA LYS A 169 -8.78 11.13 -8.54
C LYS A 169 -10.22 11.36 -8.98
N GLY A 170 -10.44 11.70 -10.25
CA GLY A 170 -11.76 11.89 -10.84
C GLY A 170 -12.53 10.60 -11.12
N GLN A 171 -11.89 9.43 -11.02
CA GLN A 171 -12.59 8.16 -11.23
C GLN A 171 -13.51 7.82 -10.04
N PRO A 172 -14.76 7.38 -10.27
CA PRO A 172 -15.68 7.00 -9.18
C PRO A 172 -15.10 5.94 -8.24
N ALA A 173 -14.39 4.96 -8.78
CA ALA A 173 -13.75 3.90 -8.01
C ALA A 173 -12.72 4.43 -6.99
N TYR A 174 -12.09 5.59 -7.26
CA TYR A 174 -11.15 6.21 -6.33
C TYR A 174 -11.89 6.81 -5.13
N ALA A 175 -12.98 7.55 -5.38
CA ALA A 175 -13.83 8.11 -4.34
C ALA A 175 -14.47 7.00 -3.48
N THR A 176 -15.08 5.99 -4.13
CA THR A 176 -15.67 4.83 -3.43
C THR A 176 -14.63 4.11 -2.56
N PHE A 177 -13.40 3.95 -3.05
CA PHE A 177 -12.35 3.30 -2.26
C PHE A 177 -12.00 4.10 -1.00
N LEU A 178 -11.88 5.43 -1.10
CA LEU A 178 -11.54 6.29 0.02
C LEU A 178 -12.64 6.35 1.08
N GLU A 179 -13.91 6.33 0.66
CA GLU A 179 -15.06 6.27 1.58
C GLU A 179 -15.16 4.93 2.33
N GLY A 180 -14.51 3.89 1.81
CA GLY A 180 -14.43 2.57 2.43
C GLY A 180 -13.94 2.59 3.89
N ASN A 181 -14.46 1.65 4.69
CA ASN A 181 -14.17 1.51 6.12
C ASN A 181 -14.44 2.78 6.96
N GLY A 182 -15.46 3.56 6.56
CA GLY A 182 -15.82 4.81 7.20
C GLY A 182 -14.76 5.90 6.98
N GLY A 183 -14.25 6.02 5.75
CA GLY A 183 -13.31 7.07 5.37
C GLY A 183 -11.87 6.85 5.84
N LYS A 184 -11.50 5.63 6.26
CA LYS A 184 -10.16 5.35 6.81
C LYS A 184 -9.17 4.85 5.78
N ASN A 185 -9.66 4.44 4.62
CA ASN A 185 -8.82 4.05 3.50
C ASN A 185 -7.97 5.25 3.03
N ARG A 186 -6.78 4.96 2.53
CA ARG A 186 -5.80 5.98 2.16
C ARG A 186 -5.27 5.72 0.76
N ALA A 187 -4.92 6.79 0.08
CA ALA A 187 -4.20 6.76 -1.18
C ALA A 187 -2.99 7.68 -1.08
N ARG A 188 -1.85 7.25 -1.63
CA ARG A 188 -0.64 8.05 -1.72
C ARG A 188 -0.09 7.98 -3.13
N PHE A 189 0.10 9.14 -3.74
CA PHE A 189 0.85 9.28 -4.98
C PHE A 189 2.31 9.58 -4.66
N THR A 190 3.22 8.93 -5.37
CA THR A 190 4.66 9.18 -5.32
C THR A 190 5.08 9.60 -6.73
N PRO A 191 5.69 10.77 -6.92
CA PRO A 191 6.14 11.22 -8.25
C PRO A 191 7.34 10.41 -8.74
N GLU A 192 7.71 10.62 -10.00
CA GLU A 192 8.95 10.13 -10.59
C GLU A 192 10.19 10.76 -9.92
N GLY A 193 11.35 10.12 -10.04
CA GLY A 193 12.62 10.67 -9.57
C GLY A 193 13.83 9.82 -9.90
#